data_AF-A0A2K9F0Q7-F1
#
_entry.id   AF-A0A2K9F0Q7-F1
#
_cell.length_a   1.000
_cell.length_b   1.000
_cell.length_c   1.000
_cell.angle_alpha   90.00
_cell.angle_beta   90.00
_cell.angle_gamma   90.00
#
_symmetry.space_group_name_H-M   'P 1'
#
loop_
_entity.id
_entity.type
_entity.pdbx_description
1 polymer ?
#
loop_
_entity_poly.entity_id
_entity_poly.type
_entity_poly.pdbx_seq_one_letter_code
_entity_poly.pdbx_strand_id
1 'polypeptide(L)'
;MGHLDHAAYGWLTPVLSYAMACIGAALGLRCTVQALAAPTARSRRNWLLTAASATGTGIWTMHFIAMLGFSVSGTEIRYDIPRTVLSLVVAMAVAGAGVFALGHLRARGPALLVAGLATGLGVAAMHYIGMSAVRLHGSIAYDLPAVALSVLIAVATATAALWAALTIRSPLAVTFAALVMGAAVTSMHYTGMAAVSVTVMPSSEALAGATATQFVFPLTVGLGSYLFLTSAFVALTPTAAERAATVSAQRLTRAPGAV
;
A
#
# COMPACT_ATOMS: atom_id res chain seq x y z
N MET A 1 -33.27 6.29 -0.50
CA MET A 1 -31.84 6.36 -0.13
C MET A 1 -31.35 4.94 -0.01
N GLY A 2 -30.31 4.53 -0.74
CA GLY A 2 -29.73 3.19 -0.57
C GLY A 2 -28.94 3.14 0.74
N HIS A 3 -29.12 2.11 1.55
CA HIS A 3 -28.27 1.86 2.70
C HIS A 3 -26.88 1.43 2.22
N LEU A 4 -25.84 2.07 2.74
CA LEU A 4 -24.45 1.69 2.50
C LEU A 4 -24.07 0.60 3.51
N ASP A 5 -24.08 -0.67 3.10
CA ASP A 5 -23.47 -1.71 3.90
C ASP A 5 -21.96 -1.69 3.64
N HIS A 6 -21.20 -1.10 4.58
CA HIS A 6 -19.73 -1.09 4.56
C HIS A 6 -19.09 -2.48 4.77
N ALA A 7 -19.94 -3.50 4.91
CA ALA A 7 -19.61 -4.85 5.32
C ALA A 7 -20.58 -5.86 4.69
N ALA A 8 -20.71 -5.86 3.36
CA ALA A 8 -21.53 -6.85 2.65
C ALA A 8 -21.12 -8.32 2.97
N TYR A 9 -19.88 -8.52 3.43
CA TYR A 9 -19.32 -9.78 3.93
C TYR A 9 -18.95 -9.73 5.43
N GLY A 10 -19.53 -8.81 6.20
CA GLY A 10 -19.19 -8.57 7.61
C GLY A 10 -17.81 -7.90 7.80
N TRP A 11 -17.18 -8.13 8.95
CA TRP A 11 -15.85 -7.59 9.30
C TRP A 11 -14.69 -8.19 8.48
N LEU A 12 -14.95 -9.17 7.61
CA LEU A 12 -13.93 -9.86 6.85
C LEU A 12 -13.18 -8.93 5.89
N THR A 13 -13.90 -8.13 5.10
CA THR A 13 -13.28 -7.24 4.10
C THR A 13 -12.47 -6.11 4.75
N PRO A 14 -12.94 -5.39 5.80
CA PRO A 14 -12.09 -4.44 6.52
C PRO A 14 -10.84 -5.05 7.13
N VAL A 15 -10.95 -6.22 7.76
CA VAL A 15 -9.81 -6.89 8.41
C VAL A 15 -8.78 -7.35 7.39
N LEU A 16 -9.21 -7.98 6.30
CA LEU A 16 -8.31 -8.39 5.22
C LEU A 16 -7.65 -7.18 4.55
N SER A 17 -8.43 -6.14 4.29
CA SER A 17 -7.93 -4.87 3.74
C SER A 17 -6.81 -4.30 4.63
N TYR A 18 -7.07 -4.15 5.92
CA TYR A 18 -6.08 -3.69 6.91
C TYR A 18 -4.83 -4.59 6.95
N ALA A 19 -5.00 -5.93 6.94
CA ALA A 19 -3.89 -6.87 6.93
C ALA A 19 -2.99 -6.68 5.70
N MET A 20 -3.58 -6.48 4.52
CA MET A 20 -2.83 -6.26 3.28
C MET A 20 -2.05 -4.94 3.29
N ALA A 21 -2.62 -3.87 3.87
CA ALA A 21 -1.85 -2.64 4.08
C ALA A 21 -0.70 -2.82 5.07
N CYS A 22 -0.91 -3.55 6.17
CA CYS A 22 0.15 -3.86 7.13
C CYS A 22 1.30 -4.66 6.48
N ILE A 23 0.97 -5.67 5.67
CA ILE A 23 1.97 -6.48 4.95
C ILE A 23 2.75 -5.60 3.96
N GLY A 24 2.06 -4.78 3.17
CA GLY A 24 2.73 -3.85 2.23
C GLY A 24 3.63 -2.84 2.92
N ALA A 25 3.19 -2.29 4.06
CA ALA A 25 3.98 -1.38 4.89
C ALA A 25 5.21 -2.07 5.49
N ALA A 26 5.04 -3.25 6.08
CA ALA A 26 6.12 -4.03 6.67
C ALA A 26 7.18 -4.41 5.63
N LEU A 27 6.75 -4.90 4.46
CA LEU A 27 7.65 -5.24 3.37
C LEU A 27 8.38 -4.02 2.82
N GLY A 28 7.66 -2.92 2.62
CA GLY A 28 8.23 -1.64 2.19
C GLY A 28 9.35 -1.17 3.12
N LEU A 29 9.06 -1.12 4.42
CA LEU A 29 10.02 -0.72 5.45
C LEU A 29 11.23 -1.67 5.49
N ARG A 30 11.00 -2.99 5.57
CA ARG A 30 12.10 -3.98 5.63
C ARG A 30 12.98 -3.94 4.38
N CYS A 31 12.38 -3.88 3.19
CA CYS A 31 13.12 -3.80 1.95
C CYS A 31 13.89 -2.47 1.83
N THR A 32 13.32 -1.36 2.30
CA THR A 32 14.02 -0.07 2.33
C THR A 32 15.23 -0.11 3.28
N VAL A 33 15.08 -0.70 4.47
CA VAL A 33 16.20 -0.87 5.41
C VAL A 33 17.30 -1.75 4.80
N GLN A 34 16.94 -2.85 4.15
CA GLN A 34 17.90 -3.71 3.43
C GLN A 34 18.58 -2.96 2.27
N ALA A 35 17.84 -2.12 1.54
CA ALA A 35 18.40 -1.29 0.46
C ALA A 35 19.46 -0.31 0.97
N LEU A 36 19.21 0.32 2.12
CA LEU A 36 20.14 1.27 2.74
C LEU A 36 21.41 0.60 3.28
N ALA A 37 21.34 -0.69 3.63
CA ALA A 37 22.47 -1.49 4.08
C ALA A 37 23.16 -2.28 2.95
N ALA A 38 22.66 -2.20 1.71
CA ALA A 38 23.14 -3.02 0.62
C ALA A 38 24.56 -2.63 0.16
N PRO A 39 25.47 -3.60 -0.07
CA PRO A 39 26.87 -3.32 -0.39
C PRO A 39 27.09 -2.86 -1.84
N THR A 40 26.15 -3.13 -2.74
CA THR A 40 26.26 -2.78 -4.17
C THR A 40 25.07 -1.96 -4.64
N ALA A 41 25.31 -1.06 -5.61
CA ALA A 41 24.26 -0.24 -6.21
C ALA A 41 23.15 -1.08 -6.85
N ARG A 42 23.50 -2.23 -7.43
CA ARG A 42 22.55 -3.18 -8.02
C ARG A 42 21.65 -3.81 -6.95
N SER A 43 22.22 -4.29 -5.85
CA SER A 43 21.44 -4.86 -4.74
C SER A 43 20.54 -3.81 -4.11
N ARG A 44 21.06 -2.60 -3.89
CA ARG A 44 20.27 -1.46 -3.41
C ARG A 44 19.08 -1.17 -4.31
N ARG A 45 19.28 -1.05 -5.63
CA ARG A 45 18.21 -0.80 -6.59
C ARG A 45 17.14 -1.89 -6.53
N ASN A 46 17.55 -3.17 -6.51
CA ASN A 46 16.60 -4.29 -6.44
C ASN A 46 15.75 -4.24 -5.17
N TRP A 47 16.34 -3.94 -4.01
CA TRP A 47 15.59 -3.78 -2.76
C TRP A 47 14.62 -2.59 -2.78
N LEU A 48 15.01 -1.45 -3.39
CA LEU A 48 14.10 -0.31 -3.55
C LEU A 48 12.95 -0.63 -4.51
N LEU A 49 13.20 -1.40 -5.58
CA LEU A 49 12.15 -1.87 -6.48
C LEU A 49 11.17 -2.79 -5.76
N THR A 50 11.66 -3.76 -4.98
CA THR A 50 10.81 -4.65 -4.17
C THR A 50 10.02 -3.88 -3.12
N ALA A 51 10.63 -2.87 -2.48
CA ALA A 51 9.94 -2.00 -1.53
C ALA A 51 8.79 -1.23 -2.22
N ALA A 52 9.07 -0.62 -3.38
CA ALA A 52 8.10 0.13 -4.17
C ALA A 52 6.93 -0.74 -4.61
N SER A 53 7.21 -1.90 -5.19
CA SER A 53 6.19 -2.82 -5.68
C SER A 53 5.37 -3.39 -4.53
N ALA A 54 5.98 -3.80 -3.41
CA ALA A 54 5.26 -4.34 -2.26
C ALA A 54 4.39 -3.28 -1.57
N THR A 55 4.89 -2.06 -1.38
CA THR A 55 4.09 -0.98 -0.79
C THR A 55 2.95 -0.56 -1.71
N GLY A 56 3.23 -0.30 -3.00
CA GLY A 56 2.19 0.07 -3.96
C GLY A 56 1.11 -1.00 -4.10
N THR A 57 1.52 -2.26 -4.21
CA THR A 57 0.59 -3.40 -4.26
C THR A 57 -0.20 -3.54 -2.97
N GLY A 58 0.42 -3.38 -1.80
CA GLY A 58 -0.29 -3.48 -0.51
C GLY A 58 -1.35 -2.40 -0.34
N ILE A 59 -1.05 -1.15 -0.69
CA ILE A 59 -2.01 -0.04 -0.63
C ILE A 59 -3.15 -0.26 -1.64
N TRP A 60 -2.83 -0.66 -2.88
CA TRP A 60 -3.85 -0.92 -3.90
C TRP A 60 -4.75 -2.11 -3.53
N THR A 61 -4.16 -3.21 -3.08
CA THR A 61 -4.89 -4.41 -2.66
C THR A 61 -5.76 -4.13 -1.45
N MET A 62 -5.26 -3.37 -0.46
CA MET A 62 -6.07 -2.87 0.66
C MET A 62 -7.30 -2.11 0.13
N HIS A 63 -7.09 -1.15 -0.76
CA HIS A 63 -8.17 -0.31 -1.32
C HIS A 63 -9.24 -1.15 -2.02
N PHE A 64 -8.84 -2.07 -2.91
CA PHE A 64 -9.81 -2.87 -3.66
C PHE A 64 -10.48 -3.96 -2.82
N ILE A 65 -9.81 -4.56 -1.83
CA ILE A 65 -10.48 -5.45 -0.87
C ILE A 65 -11.58 -4.71 -0.10
N ALA A 66 -11.31 -3.47 0.33
CA ALA A 66 -12.31 -2.66 1.02
C ALA A 66 -13.48 -2.30 0.07
N MET A 67 -13.19 -1.95 -1.18
CA MET A 67 -14.21 -1.70 -2.21
C MET A 67 -15.07 -2.92 -2.53
N LEU A 68 -14.51 -4.14 -2.50
CA LEU A 68 -15.28 -5.38 -2.65
C LEU A 68 -16.28 -5.59 -1.49
N GLY A 69 -16.01 -4.99 -0.33
CA GLY A 69 -16.94 -4.98 0.80
C GLY A 69 -18.09 -3.97 0.65
N PHE A 70 -18.00 -3.06 -0.32
CA PHE A 70 -18.99 -2.04 -0.59
C PHE A 70 -19.99 -2.53 -1.64
N SER A 71 -21.27 -2.55 -1.27
CA SER A 71 -22.37 -2.83 -2.19
C SER A 71 -23.36 -1.67 -2.16
N VAL A 72 -24.01 -1.41 -3.30
CA VAL A 72 -25.09 -0.42 -3.42
C VAL A 72 -26.35 -1.16 -3.77
N SER A 73 -27.37 -1.10 -2.90
CA SER A 73 -28.67 -1.71 -3.18
C SER A 73 -29.29 -1.12 -4.45
N GLY A 74 -29.77 -1.97 -5.35
CA GLY A 74 -30.49 -1.56 -6.55
C GLY A 74 -29.63 -1.30 -7.80
N THR A 75 -28.32 -1.54 -7.76
CA THR A 75 -27.46 -1.54 -8.96
C THR A 75 -26.31 -2.53 -8.83
N GLU A 76 -25.93 -3.15 -9.94
CA GLU A 76 -24.66 -3.88 -10.02
C GLU A 76 -23.50 -2.87 -10.07
N ILE A 77 -22.36 -3.25 -9.47
CA ILE A 77 -21.12 -2.50 -9.55
C ILE A 77 -20.20 -3.18 -10.57
N ARG A 78 -19.83 -2.45 -11.61
CA ARG A 78 -18.82 -2.86 -12.61
C ARG A 78 -17.60 -1.94 -12.51
N TYR A 79 -16.48 -2.42 -13.04
CA TYR A 79 -15.20 -1.73 -13.00
C TYR A 79 -14.66 -1.48 -14.41
N ASP A 80 -14.20 -0.25 -14.63
CA ASP A 80 -13.45 0.15 -15.82
C ASP A 80 -12.00 -0.36 -15.72
N ILE A 81 -11.70 -1.43 -16.48
CA ILE A 81 -10.39 -2.12 -16.44
C ILE A 81 -9.20 -1.15 -16.59
N PRO A 82 -9.18 -0.23 -17.59
CA PRO A 82 -8.04 0.68 -17.75
C PRO A 82 -7.80 1.58 -16.53
N ARG A 83 -8.86 2.14 -15.93
CA ARG A 83 -8.73 2.98 -14.72
C ARG A 83 -8.29 2.16 -13.51
N THR A 84 -8.77 0.94 -13.36
CA THR A 84 -8.34 0.03 -12.30
C THR A 84 -6.85 -0.33 -12.41
N VAL A 85 -6.35 -0.57 -13.63
CA VAL A 85 -4.92 -0.81 -13.86
C VAL A 85 -4.11 0.47 -13.67
N LEU A 86 -4.62 1.62 -14.13
CA LEU A 86 -3.98 2.91 -13.95
C LEU A 86 -3.78 3.23 -12.47
N SER A 87 -4.78 2.99 -11.62
CA SER A 87 -4.62 3.21 -10.17
C SER A 87 -3.51 2.32 -9.60
N LEU A 88 -3.38 1.06 -10.01
CA LEU A 88 -2.29 0.17 -9.59
C LEU A 88 -0.92 0.72 -9.99
N VAL A 89 -0.78 1.16 -11.24
CA VAL A 89 0.46 1.74 -11.77
C VAL A 89 0.83 3.00 -10.99
N VAL A 90 -0.15 3.89 -10.73
CA VAL A 90 0.06 5.09 -9.91
C VAL A 90 0.52 4.69 -8.51
N ALA A 91 -0.10 3.69 -7.87
CA ALA A 91 0.30 3.20 -6.54
C ALA A 91 1.78 2.80 -6.49
N MET A 92 2.22 2.01 -7.46
CA MET A 92 3.60 1.53 -7.55
C MET A 92 4.58 2.67 -7.85
N ALA A 93 4.22 3.56 -8.77
CA ALA A 93 5.05 4.69 -9.16
C ALA A 93 5.28 5.66 -7.99
N VAL A 94 4.23 6.00 -7.24
CA VAL A 94 4.32 6.97 -6.13
C VAL A 94 5.01 6.36 -4.90
N ALA A 95 4.75 5.07 -4.61
CA ALA A 95 5.51 4.35 -3.59
C ALA A 95 7.00 4.25 -3.96
N GLY A 96 7.29 3.99 -5.24
CA GLY A 96 8.65 4.01 -5.78
C GLY A 96 9.31 5.37 -5.63
N ALA A 97 8.68 6.45 -6.08
CA ALA A 97 9.20 7.80 -5.95
C ALA A 97 9.56 8.13 -4.48
N GLY A 98 8.68 7.81 -3.54
CA GLY A 98 8.92 8.01 -2.11
C GLY A 98 10.15 7.24 -1.60
N VAL A 99 10.22 5.93 -1.88
CA VAL A 99 11.33 5.08 -1.43
C VAL A 99 12.67 5.42 -2.11
N PHE A 100 12.65 5.75 -3.40
CA PHE A 100 13.85 6.18 -4.12
C PHE A 100 14.35 7.55 -3.66
N ALA A 101 13.45 8.47 -3.29
CA ALA A 101 13.80 9.75 -2.69
C ALA A 101 14.58 9.56 -1.38
N LEU A 102 14.16 8.62 -0.52
CA LEU A 102 14.91 8.28 0.70
C LEU A 102 16.32 7.79 0.42
N GLY A 103 16.48 6.92 -0.58
CA GLY A 103 17.77 6.41 -0.96
C GLY A 103 18.72 7.52 -1.44
N HIS A 104 18.27 8.41 -2.30
CA HIS A 104 19.14 9.40 -2.94
C HIS A 104 19.43 10.60 -2.04
N LEU A 105 18.45 11.04 -1.24
CA LEU A 105 18.54 12.33 -0.57
C LEU A 105 19.07 12.26 0.86
N ARG A 106 19.18 11.07 1.48
CA ARG A 106 19.39 10.93 2.95
C ARG A 106 18.50 11.94 3.72
N ALA A 107 17.30 12.17 3.20
CA ALA A 107 16.54 13.40 3.39
C ALA A 107 16.24 13.64 4.87
N ARG A 108 16.70 14.77 5.40
CA ARG A 108 16.30 15.30 6.71
C ARG A 108 15.58 16.63 6.52
N GLY A 109 14.52 16.86 7.28
CA GLY A 109 13.80 18.14 7.27
C GLY A 109 12.93 18.36 6.01
N PRO A 110 13.09 19.45 5.26
CA PRO A 110 12.17 19.84 4.18
C PRO A 110 11.99 18.80 3.06
N ALA A 111 13.06 18.09 2.71
CA ALA A 111 13.01 17.06 1.65
C ALA A 111 12.08 15.89 2.03
N LEU A 112 11.97 15.57 3.32
CA LEU A 112 11.03 14.55 3.81
C LEU A 112 9.58 15.03 3.66
N LEU A 113 9.31 16.31 3.94
CA LEU A 113 7.98 16.90 3.78
C LEU A 113 7.56 16.93 2.31
N VAL A 114 8.47 17.31 1.39
CA VAL A 114 8.19 17.29 -0.06
C VAL A 114 7.95 15.87 -0.55
N ALA A 115 8.78 14.91 -0.14
CA ALA A 115 8.58 13.51 -0.51
C ALA A 115 7.28 12.92 0.08
N GLY A 116 6.95 13.27 1.33
CA GLY A 116 5.72 12.87 1.99
C GLY A 116 4.47 13.47 1.34
N LEU A 117 4.53 14.75 0.97
CA LEU A 117 3.48 15.42 0.20
C LEU A 117 3.27 14.75 -1.16
N ALA A 118 4.34 14.56 -1.93
CA ALA A 118 4.25 13.93 -3.25
C ALA A 118 3.72 12.49 -3.17
N THR A 119 4.23 11.70 -2.22
CA THR A 119 3.80 10.31 -2.01
C THR A 119 2.35 10.26 -1.54
N GLY A 120 1.96 11.11 -0.58
CA GLY A 120 0.60 11.16 -0.05
C GLY A 120 -0.44 11.61 -1.06
N LEU A 121 -0.14 12.67 -1.84
CA LEU A 121 -0.98 13.08 -2.97
C LEU A 121 -1.09 11.97 -4.02
N GLY A 122 0.00 11.25 -4.27
CA GLY A 122 0.01 10.09 -5.15
C GLY A 122 -0.89 8.95 -4.66
N VAL A 123 -0.87 8.65 -3.36
CA VAL A 123 -1.73 7.63 -2.74
C VAL A 123 -3.19 8.06 -2.76
N ALA A 124 -3.48 9.35 -2.51
CA ALA A 124 -4.83 9.89 -2.67
C ALA A 124 -5.30 9.84 -4.13
N ALA A 125 -4.43 10.20 -5.09
CA ALA A 125 -4.72 10.09 -6.51
C ALA A 125 -5.03 8.64 -6.91
N MET A 126 -4.25 7.67 -6.42
CA MET A 126 -4.55 6.26 -6.63
C MET A 126 -5.95 5.89 -6.14
N HIS A 127 -6.30 6.30 -4.92
CA HIS A 127 -7.61 6.05 -4.33
C HIS A 127 -8.75 6.61 -5.19
N TYR A 128 -8.67 7.88 -5.60
CA TYR A 128 -9.72 8.51 -6.40
C TYR A 128 -9.75 8.06 -7.86
N ILE A 129 -8.61 7.68 -8.45
CA ILE A 129 -8.59 7.00 -9.76
C ILE A 129 -9.30 5.64 -9.63
N GLY A 130 -9.05 4.88 -8.55
CA GLY A 130 -9.76 3.64 -8.24
C GLY A 130 -11.27 3.84 -8.10
N MET A 131 -11.70 4.87 -7.36
CA MET A 131 -13.11 5.25 -7.26
C MET A 131 -13.72 5.64 -8.60
N SER A 132 -12.98 6.36 -9.45
CA SER A 132 -13.44 6.73 -10.80
C SER A 132 -13.60 5.54 -11.75
N ALA A 133 -13.05 4.36 -11.39
CA ALA A 133 -13.24 3.13 -12.15
C ALA A 133 -14.62 2.49 -11.89
N VAL A 134 -15.31 2.88 -10.82
CA VAL A 134 -16.63 2.34 -10.46
C VAL A 134 -17.67 2.80 -11.47
N ARG A 135 -18.38 1.84 -12.04
CA ARG A 135 -19.53 2.03 -12.94
C ARG A 135 -20.75 1.43 -12.29
N LEU A 136 -21.79 2.25 -12.14
CA LEU A 136 -23.09 1.89 -11.60
C LEU A 136 -24.18 2.70 -12.29
N HIS A 137 -25.43 2.28 -12.17
CA HIS A 137 -26.57 3.03 -12.70
C HIS A 137 -26.93 4.19 -11.78
N GLY A 138 -26.35 5.37 -12.05
CA GLY A 138 -26.48 6.53 -11.18
C GLY A 138 -25.27 7.45 -11.21
N SER A 139 -25.16 8.30 -10.19
CA SER A 139 -24.04 9.22 -10.01
C SER A 139 -23.40 9.08 -8.63
N ILE A 140 -22.08 9.30 -8.59
CA ILE A 140 -21.28 9.35 -7.37
C ILE A 140 -20.93 10.82 -7.12
N ALA A 141 -21.33 11.35 -5.97
CA ALA A 141 -20.98 12.68 -5.51
C ALA A 141 -20.00 12.60 -4.32
N TYR A 142 -19.21 13.66 -4.14
CA TYR A 142 -18.19 13.73 -3.09
C TYR A 142 -18.40 14.97 -2.21
N ASP A 143 -18.34 14.77 -0.90
CA ASP A 143 -18.20 15.85 0.07
C ASP A 143 -16.74 16.35 0.11
N LEU A 144 -16.50 17.58 -0.37
CA LEU A 144 -15.15 18.12 -0.52
C LEU A 144 -14.37 18.24 0.80
N PRO A 145 -14.97 18.65 1.94
CA PRO A 145 -14.30 18.62 3.25
C PRO A 145 -13.80 17.22 3.64
N ALA A 146 -14.64 16.18 3.52
CA ALA A 146 -14.22 14.81 3.84
C ALA A 146 -13.16 14.29 2.86
N VAL A 147 -13.23 14.64 1.57
CA VAL A 147 -12.16 14.37 0.59
C VAL A 147 -10.85 15.02 1.04
N ALA A 148 -10.87 16.31 1.38
CA ALA A 148 -9.68 17.04 1.82
C ALA A 148 -9.09 16.40 3.09
N LEU A 149 -9.92 15.98 4.04
CA LEU A 149 -9.47 15.27 5.24
C LEU A 149 -8.77 13.94 4.89
N SER A 150 -9.33 13.16 3.97
CA SER A 150 -8.68 11.92 3.52
C SER A 150 -7.31 12.20 2.89
N VAL A 151 -7.18 13.25 2.07
CA VAL A 151 -5.92 13.66 1.44
C VAL A 151 -4.90 14.08 2.51
N LEU A 152 -5.32 14.81 3.54
CA LEU A 152 -4.46 15.19 4.66
C LEU A 152 -3.97 13.95 5.42
N ILE A 153 -4.85 12.97 5.68
CA ILE A 153 -4.45 11.69 6.29
C ILE A 153 -3.45 10.97 5.39
N ALA A 154 -3.65 10.96 4.07
CA ALA A 154 -2.71 10.34 3.12
C ALA A 154 -1.31 10.96 3.21
N VAL A 155 -1.23 12.30 3.22
CA VAL A 155 0.04 13.06 3.31
C VAL A 155 0.72 12.86 4.66
N ALA A 156 -0.03 12.93 5.76
CA ALA A 156 0.51 12.69 7.09
C ALA A 156 1.06 11.26 7.22
N THR A 157 0.30 10.27 6.73
CA THR A 157 0.68 8.85 6.76
C THR A 157 1.91 8.59 5.90
N ALA A 158 1.96 9.12 4.68
CA ALA A 158 3.11 8.97 3.79
C ALA A 158 4.37 9.61 4.38
N THR A 159 4.24 10.80 4.98
CA THR A 159 5.35 11.48 5.65
C THR A 159 5.87 10.65 6.84
N ALA A 160 4.97 10.13 7.68
CA ALA A 160 5.30 9.28 8.82
C ALA A 160 5.97 7.97 8.38
N ALA A 161 5.49 7.36 7.28
CA ALA A 161 6.07 6.16 6.69
C ALA A 161 7.52 6.37 6.25
N LEU A 162 7.78 7.47 5.52
CA LEU A 162 9.10 7.83 5.05
C LEU A 162 10.04 8.16 6.23
N TRP A 163 9.53 8.83 7.26
CA TRP A 163 10.27 9.10 8.49
C TRP A 163 10.64 7.82 9.24
N ALA A 164 9.69 6.89 9.37
CA ALA A 164 9.88 5.59 10.01
C ALA A 164 10.94 4.77 9.29
N ALA A 165 10.95 4.78 7.95
CA ALA A 165 11.96 4.10 7.14
C ALA A 165 13.39 4.59 7.39
N LEU A 166 13.57 5.86 7.79
CA LEU A 166 14.88 6.44 8.10
C LEU A 166 15.31 6.21 9.55
N THR A 167 14.35 6.19 10.48
CA THR A 167 14.61 6.23 11.93
C THR A 167 14.58 4.85 12.57
N ILE A 168 13.70 3.97 12.12
CA ILE A 168 13.45 2.68 12.76
C ILE A 168 14.39 1.61 12.21
N ARG A 169 15.08 0.91 13.11
CA ARG A 169 16.00 -0.20 12.78
C ARG A 169 15.63 -1.52 13.43
N SER A 170 14.89 -1.49 14.55
CA SER A 170 14.49 -2.69 15.29
C SER A 170 13.36 -3.44 14.57
N PRO A 171 13.45 -4.78 14.40
CA PRO A 171 12.39 -5.57 13.77
C PRO A 171 11.02 -5.43 14.45
N LEU A 172 10.98 -5.36 15.78
CA LEU A 172 9.75 -5.17 16.54
C LEU A 172 9.14 -3.79 16.28
N ALA A 173 9.97 -2.76 16.23
CA ALA A 173 9.53 -1.40 15.92
C ALA A 173 9.06 -1.26 14.47
N VAL A 174 9.66 -1.99 13.52
CA VAL A 174 9.16 -2.07 12.13
C VAL A 174 7.77 -2.71 12.08
N THR A 175 7.55 -3.80 12.82
CA THR A 175 6.23 -4.43 12.91
C THR A 175 5.20 -3.47 13.48
N PHE A 176 5.50 -2.81 14.60
CA PHE A 176 4.59 -1.83 15.20
C PHE A 176 4.30 -0.66 14.25
N ALA A 177 5.33 -0.09 13.61
CA ALA A 177 5.16 0.98 12.63
C ALA A 177 4.30 0.54 11.45
N ALA A 178 4.47 -0.69 10.95
CA ALA A 178 3.66 -1.23 9.86
C ALA A 178 2.19 -1.37 10.23
N LEU A 179 1.87 -1.77 11.47
CA LEU A 179 0.49 -1.82 11.97
C LEU A 179 -0.14 -0.43 12.03
N VAL A 180 0.57 0.54 12.61
CA VAL A 180 0.12 1.94 12.69
C VAL A 180 -0.06 2.55 11.29
N MET A 181 0.88 2.30 10.38
CA MET A 181 0.77 2.74 8.99
C MET A 181 -0.43 2.07 8.30
N GLY A 182 -0.63 0.77 8.49
CA GLY A 182 -1.80 0.07 7.96
C GLY A 182 -3.09 0.73 8.42
N ALA A 183 -3.18 1.06 9.72
CA ALA A 183 -4.37 1.67 10.31
C ALA A 183 -4.62 3.06 9.72
N ALA A 184 -3.55 3.81 9.48
CA ALA A 184 -3.62 5.15 8.92
C ALA A 184 -4.02 5.14 7.43
N VAL A 185 -3.46 4.24 6.60
CA VAL A 185 -3.86 4.11 5.18
C VAL A 185 -5.30 3.59 5.07
N THR A 186 -5.70 2.63 5.90
CA THR A 186 -7.08 2.15 5.96
C THR A 186 -8.04 3.25 6.44
N SER A 187 -7.65 4.05 7.44
CA SER A 187 -8.41 5.23 7.87
C SER A 187 -8.57 6.25 6.75
N MET A 188 -7.54 6.51 5.96
CA MET A 188 -7.64 7.39 4.78
C MET A 188 -8.71 6.89 3.82
N HIS A 189 -8.67 5.59 3.49
CA HIS A 189 -9.63 4.98 2.58
C HIS A 189 -11.07 5.11 3.09
N TYR A 190 -11.33 4.74 4.34
CA TYR A 190 -12.67 4.85 4.92
C TYR A 190 -13.14 6.29 5.09
N THR A 191 -12.23 7.24 5.36
CA THR A 191 -12.56 8.68 5.33
C THR A 191 -12.97 9.11 3.92
N GLY A 192 -12.24 8.65 2.89
CA GLY A 192 -12.59 8.89 1.49
C GLY A 192 -13.94 8.29 1.10
N MET A 193 -14.24 7.07 1.59
CA MET A 193 -15.54 6.42 1.37
C MET A 193 -16.69 7.11 2.12
N ALA A 194 -16.44 7.64 3.32
CA ALA A 194 -17.43 8.42 4.07
C ALA A 194 -17.80 9.72 3.35
N ALA A 195 -16.93 10.23 2.47
CA ALA A 195 -17.22 11.39 1.61
C ALA A 195 -18.16 11.06 0.44
N VAL A 196 -18.44 9.79 0.16
CA VAL A 196 -19.14 9.35 -1.04
C VAL A 196 -20.64 9.27 -0.81
N SER A 197 -21.40 9.92 -1.68
CA SER A 197 -22.85 9.77 -1.78
C SER A 197 -23.23 9.18 -3.14
N VAL A 198 -24.05 8.13 -3.14
CA VAL A 198 -24.49 7.45 -4.37
C VAL A 198 -25.98 7.70 -4.59
N THR A 199 -26.32 8.24 -5.76
CA THR A 199 -27.70 8.38 -6.23
C THR A 199 -27.95 7.36 -7.32
N VAL A 200 -28.72 6.32 -7.00
CA VAL A 200 -29.08 5.26 -7.95
C VAL A 200 -30.22 5.73 -8.85
N MET A 201 -30.05 5.56 -10.16
CA MET A 201 -31.10 5.78 -11.15
C MET A 201 -31.40 4.43 -11.82
N PRO A 202 -32.62 3.87 -11.68
CA PRO A 202 -32.96 2.60 -12.30
C PRO A 202 -32.76 2.66 -13.82
N SER A 203 -32.02 1.70 -14.37
CA SER A 203 -31.84 1.51 -15.80
C SER A 203 -31.74 0.03 -16.12
N SER A 204 -32.24 -0.35 -17.30
CA SER A 204 -32.12 -1.71 -17.86
C SER A 204 -30.96 -1.84 -18.85
N GLU A 205 -30.21 -0.76 -19.10
CA GLU A 205 -29.05 -0.81 -19.98
C GLU A 205 -27.92 -1.65 -19.38
N ALA A 206 -27.12 -2.28 -20.25
CA ALA A 206 -25.95 -3.00 -19.79
C ALA A 206 -24.84 -2.00 -19.42
N LEU A 207 -24.44 -1.95 -18.15
CA LEU A 207 -23.23 -1.24 -17.74
C LEU A 207 -22.04 -1.82 -18.49
N ALA A 208 -21.09 -0.99 -18.95
CA ALA A 208 -19.81 -1.44 -19.50
C ALA A 208 -18.80 -1.79 -18.37
N GLY A 209 -17.71 -2.49 -18.72
CA GLY A 209 -16.64 -2.87 -17.77
C GLY A 209 -16.61 -4.36 -17.45
N ALA A 210 -16.02 -4.71 -16.31
CA ALA A 210 -15.98 -6.06 -15.77
C ALA A 210 -16.63 -6.11 -14.38
N THR A 211 -17.23 -7.24 -14.02
CA THR A 211 -17.72 -7.42 -12.65
C THR A 211 -16.55 -7.55 -11.67
N ALA A 212 -16.83 -7.34 -10.39
CA ALA A 212 -15.86 -7.57 -9.31
C ALA A 212 -15.21 -8.96 -9.40
N THR A 213 -16.00 -10.01 -9.64
CA THR A 213 -15.54 -11.41 -9.69
C THR A 213 -14.75 -11.73 -10.95
N GLN A 214 -15.01 -11.05 -12.06
CA GLN A 214 -14.32 -11.28 -13.33
C GLN A 214 -12.90 -10.71 -13.35
N PHE A 215 -12.66 -9.58 -12.68
CA PHE A 215 -11.38 -8.87 -12.82
C PHE A 215 -10.76 -8.47 -11.49
N VAL A 216 -11.48 -7.74 -10.65
CA VAL A 216 -10.92 -7.18 -9.40
C VAL A 216 -10.53 -8.27 -8.43
N PHE A 217 -11.37 -9.30 -8.24
CA PHE A 217 -11.11 -10.39 -7.31
C PHE A 217 -9.88 -11.22 -7.72
N PRO A 218 -9.77 -11.77 -8.95
CA PRO A 218 -8.56 -12.47 -9.38
C PRO A 218 -7.29 -11.63 -9.28
N LEU A 219 -7.36 -10.35 -9.65
CA LEU A 219 -6.23 -9.43 -9.56
C LEU A 219 -5.78 -9.22 -8.11
N THR A 220 -6.74 -9.00 -7.20
CA THR A 220 -6.51 -8.85 -5.76
C THR A 220 -5.89 -10.11 -5.17
N VAL A 221 -6.38 -11.30 -5.54
CA VAL A 221 -5.82 -12.59 -5.11
C VAL A 221 -4.38 -12.73 -5.62
N GLY A 222 -4.12 -12.50 -6.91
CA GLY A 222 -2.77 -12.61 -7.48
C GLY A 222 -1.77 -11.65 -6.83
N LEU A 223 -2.18 -10.41 -6.58
CA LEU A 223 -1.37 -9.41 -5.88
C LEU A 223 -1.18 -9.75 -4.39
N GLY A 224 -2.18 -10.35 -3.75
CA GLY A 224 -2.07 -10.88 -2.39
C GLY A 224 -1.08 -12.04 -2.30
N SER A 225 -1.14 -12.99 -3.23
CA SER A 225 -0.16 -14.08 -3.36
C SER A 225 1.26 -13.53 -3.59
N TYR A 226 1.41 -12.53 -4.44
CA TYR A 226 2.69 -11.86 -4.66
C TYR A 226 3.25 -11.26 -3.37
N LEU A 227 2.43 -10.56 -2.58
CA LEU A 227 2.86 -10.00 -1.30
C LEU A 227 3.23 -11.07 -0.28
N PHE A 228 2.47 -12.17 -0.22
CA PHE A 228 2.77 -13.30 0.64
C PHE A 228 4.12 -13.95 0.29
N LEU A 229 4.36 -14.24 -0.99
CA LEU A 229 5.62 -14.82 -1.47
C LEU A 229 6.80 -13.88 -1.24
N THR A 230 6.61 -12.57 -1.46
CA THR A 230 7.63 -11.55 -1.18
C THR A 230 7.93 -11.49 0.32
N SER A 231 6.92 -11.62 1.18
CA SER A 231 7.09 -11.69 2.63
C SER A 231 7.92 -12.90 3.06
N ALA A 232 7.60 -14.08 2.53
CA ALA A 232 8.39 -15.28 2.78
C ALA A 232 9.85 -15.10 2.33
N PHE A 233 10.08 -14.58 1.12
CA PHE A 233 11.42 -14.30 0.61
C PHE A 233 12.20 -13.31 1.49
N VAL A 234 11.57 -12.22 1.92
CA VAL A 234 12.18 -11.21 2.80
C VAL A 234 12.47 -11.78 4.19
N ALA A 235 11.57 -12.60 4.73
CA ALA A 235 11.74 -13.24 6.03
C ALA A 235 12.90 -14.26 6.04
N LEU A 236 13.10 -14.97 4.93
CA LEU A 236 14.21 -15.92 4.76
C LEU A 236 15.55 -15.25 4.43
N THR A 237 15.54 -13.97 4.04
CA THR A 237 16.77 -13.26 3.69
C THR A 237 17.46 -12.75 4.96
N PRO A 238 18.72 -13.17 5.24
CA PRO A 238 19.43 -12.72 6.43
C PRO A 238 19.57 -11.20 6.48
N THR A 239 19.31 -10.63 7.64
CA THR A 239 19.54 -9.20 7.91
C THR A 239 21.03 -8.88 7.80
N ALA A 240 21.36 -7.59 7.60
CA ALA A 240 22.76 -7.16 7.59
C ALA A 240 23.49 -7.47 8.92
N ALA A 241 22.77 -7.42 10.05
CA ALA A 241 23.31 -7.76 11.36
C ALA A 241 23.63 -9.25 11.50
N GLU A 242 22.73 -10.13 11.03
CA GLU A 242 22.98 -11.58 11.00
C GLU A 242 24.14 -11.92 10.08
N ARG A 243 24.23 -11.29 8.89
CA ARG A 243 25.39 -11.46 7.99
C ARG A 243 26.69 -11.04 8.65
N ALA A 244 26.70 -9.91 9.36
CA ALA A 244 27.88 -9.45 10.09
C ALA A 244 28.26 -10.42 11.23
N ALA A 245 27.27 -10.96 11.95
CA ALA A 245 27.49 -11.96 12.99
C ALA A 245 28.04 -13.28 12.42
N THR A 246 27.51 -13.76 11.29
CA THR A 246 28.02 -14.96 10.60
C THR A 246 29.45 -14.76 10.10
N VAL A 247 29.77 -13.60 9.52
CA VAL A 247 31.13 -13.27 9.06
C VAL A 247 32.10 -13.19 10.24
N SER A 248 31.70 -12.57 11.35
CA SER A 248 32.52 -12.50 12.58
C SER A 248 32.75 -13.88 13.19
N ALA A 249 31.72 -14.72 13.27
CA ALA A 249 31.84 -16.11 13.74
C ALA A 249 32.76 -16.93 12.83
N GLN A 250 32.64 -16.80 11.51
CA GLN A 250 33.52 -17.46 10.55
C GLN A 250 34.98 -17.01 10.68
N ARG A 251 35.23 -15.73 10.97
CA ARG A 251 36.59 -15.21 11.24
C ARG A 251 37.17 -15.81 12.53
N LEU A 252 36.38 -15.94 13.59
CA LEU A 252 36.80 -16.57 14.84
C LEU A 252 37.14 -18.06 14.65
N THR A 253 36.36 -18.79 13.87
CA THR A 253 36.65 -20.21 13.56
C THR A 253 37.83 -20.41 12.60
N ARG A 254 38.23 -19.37 11.85
CA ARG A 254 39.36 -19.41 10.92
C ARG A 254 40.66 -18.83 11.48
N ALA A 255 40.65 -18.25 12.68
CA ALA A 255 41.87 -17.86 13.35
C ALA A 255 42.66 -19.15 13.67
N PRO A 256 43.82 -19.39 13.04
CA PRO A 256 44.67 -20.52 13.40
C PRO A 256 45.07 -20.36 14.87
N GLY A 257 45.12 -21.45 15.61
CA GLY A 257 45.48 -21.45 17.02
C GLY A 257 46.67 -20.53 17.29
N ALA A 258 46.48 -19.59 18.21
CA ALA A 258 47.58 -18.95 18.90
C ALA A 258 48.27 -20.05 19.72
N VAL A 259 49.24 -20.71 19.09
CA VAL A 259 50.29 -21.49 19.74
C VAL A 259 51.38 -20.51 20.16
#